data_AF-A0AAV9ZWR7-F1
#
_entry.id   AF-A0AAV9ZWR7-F1
#
_cell.length_a   1.000
_cell.length_b   1.000
_cell.length_c   1.000
_cell.angle_alpha   90.00
_cell.angle_beta   90.00
_cell.angle_gamma   90.00
#
_symmetry.space_group_name_H-M   'P 1'
#
loop_
_entity.id
_entity.type
_entity.pdbx_description
1 polymer ?
#
loop_
_entity_poly.entity_id
_entity_poly.type
_entity_poly.pdbx_seq_one_letter_code
_entity_poly.pdbx_strand_id
1 'polypeptide(L)'
;MQRAWQHTLGHKDELKSGTAATVIELEDVPPGALFSEPFAQNIAQKARSKLTVKQLYDDIDWPHVRGIGAATILRIWLKYVPSLSPHRAAVEVLFTVKHNKHRLRLRKSKIHTLRATNIDESTTVGAASVLRNLLAQLFITPVSLVNWMFMLYGDQLTIDRIRKIIRYTAKCDTPHEQHKWALPIIQLWHMKWAWQKAIFRLHWHSDLAKGTFGLHHDIVLIEREKFERLRSFDSTSFRFIAAPARLAKKKAVKNNSCSAARTEFSNGDQALVTLCNFMRVTLWYMELCASIAEGDIGRSFEVIKLLRFSFWGAGSTNYGNELLELACNSLYEFSEDLKTAVLNNYLANLSGRIGHWLELDLLQEHFNFWIKRLFNAKSHDFDGQHLAEAVGLNIAGISKLRETFPGLFGLKRNGQRHTDASTIHDINQLGNHFRKIMYSNTKAAETNHMTTGGQSVAADEPEPVLSADPGFPAAPVTVSKGILDVGEFITGG
;
A
#
# COMPACT_ATOMS: atom_id res chain seq x y z
N MET A 1 28.42 -25.66 22.54
CA MET A 1 27.11 -25.11 22.14
C MET A 1 26.74 -23.97 23.08
N GLN A 2 26.83 -22.71 22.65
CA GLN A 2 26.47 -21.55 23.48
C GLN A 2 25.15 -20.92 23.00
N ARG A 3 24.31 -20.51 23.95
CA ARG A 3 22.95 -20.00 23.72
C ARG A 3 22.97 -18.47 23.51
N ALA A 4 22.36 -18.03 22.42
CA ALA A 4 22.45 -16.67 21.85
C ALA A 4 21.60 -15.58 22.56
N TRP A 5 21.40 -15.63 23.88
CA TRP A 5 20.49 -14.69 24.58
C TRP A 5 21.09 -14.02 25.82
N GLN A 6 22.39 -14.18 26.09
CA GLN A 6 23.05 -13.50 27.20
C GLN A 6 23.80 -12.26 26.68
N HIS A 7 23.11 -11.13 26.69
CA HIS A 7 23.68 -9.83 26.37
C HIS A 7 24.63 -9.41 27.50
N THR A 8 25.92 -9.21 27.22
CA THR A 8 26.91 -8.73 28.19
C THR A 8 27.59 -7.45 27.68
N LEU A 9 28.20 -6.66 28.57
CA LEU A 9 28.96 -5.45 28.19
C LEU A 9 30.08 -5.72 27.16
N GLY A 10 30.61 -6.95 27.12
CA GLY A 10 31.66 -7.39 26.20
C GLY A 10 31.17 -8.01 24.88
N HIS A 11 29.87 -8.27 24.74
CA HIS A 11 29.26 -8.82 23.51
C HIS A 11 28.02 -8.01 23.15
N LYS A 12 28.20 -7.08 22.20
CA LYS A 12 27.09 -6.37 21.57
C LYS A 12 26.68 -7.14 20.32
N ASP A 13 25.38 -7.36 20.16
CA ASP A 13 24.85 -7.89 18.91
C ASP A 13 25.19 -6.92 17.77
N GLU A 14 25.92 -7.40 16.77
CA GLU A 14 26.10 -6.68 15.50
C GLU A 14 24.96 -7.07 14.57
N LEU A 15 24.12 -6.09 14.23
CA LEU A 15 23.12 -6.29 13.19
C LEU A 15 23.85 -6.34 11.84
N LYS A 16 23.92 -7.52 11.24
CA LYS A 16 24.41 -7.67 9.87
C LYS A 16 23.34 -7.21 8.90
N SER A 17 23.67 -6.24 8.05
CA SER A 17 22.81 -5.76 6.96
C SER A 17 23.16 -6.51 5.68
N GLY A 18 22.16 -6.75 4.84
CA GLY A 18 22.36 -7.40 3.55
C GLY A 18 21.22 -7.08 2.60
N THR A 19 21.55 -7.01 1.31
CA THR A 19 20.64 -6.61 0.25
C THR A 19 20.44 -7.76 -0.73
N ALA A 20 19.18 -8.06 -1.04
CA ALA A 20 18.77 -8.96 -2.11
C ALA A 20 17.90 -8.21 -3.10
N ALA A 21 17.96 -8.60 -4.37
CA ALA A 21 17.21 -7.95 -5.44
C ALA A 21 16.65 -8.99 -6.40
N THR A 22 15.58 -8.60 -7.10
CA THR A 22 14.90 -9.43 -8.09
C THR A 22 14.73 -8.64 -9.38
N VAL A 23 15.09 -9.25 -10.50
CA VAL A 23 14.74 -8.75 -11.82
C VAL A 23 13.43 -9.38 -12.26
N ILE A 24 12.57 -8.57 -12.84
CA ILE A 24 11.28 -8.99 -13.36
C ILE A 24 11.27 -8.61 -14.84
N GLU A 25 10.97 -9.57 -15.71
CA GLU A 25 10.85 -9.28 -17.14
C GLU A 25 9.65 -8.34 -17.36
N LEU A 26 9.90 -7.25 -18.08
CA LEU A 26 8.85 -6.31 -18.43
C LEU A 26 7.97 -6.89 -19.55
N GLU A 27 6.67 -6.69 -19.42
CA GLU A 27 5.67 -7.14 -20.37
C GLU A 27 4.82 -5.95 -20.87
N ASP A 28 4.29 -6.09 -22.08
CA ASP A 28 3.39 -5.10 -22.69
C ASP A 28 4.01 -3.68 -22.76
N VAL A 29 5.32 -3.59 -23.06
CA VAL A 29 6.07 -2.31 -23.12
C VAL A 29 6.04 -1.75 -24.56
N PRO A 30 5.54 -0.52 -24.78
CA PRO A 30 5.59 0.10 -26.10
C PRO A 30 7.03 0.27 -26.61
N PRO A 31 7.28 0.12 -27.93
CA PRO A 31 8.60 0.31 -28.51
C PRO A 31 9.17 1.70 -28.17
N GLY A 32 10.39 1.75 -27.63
CA GLY A 32 11.05 3.00 -27.27
C GLY A 32 10.56 3.67 -25.99
N ALA A 33 9.61 3.07 -25.26
CA ALA A 33 9.10 3.62 -24.00
C ALA A 33 10.20 3.87 -22.95
N LEU A 34 11.28 3.07 -22.98
CA LEU A 34 12.40 3.14 -22.04
C LEU A 34 13.60 3.95 -22.56
N PHE A 35 13.47 4.63 -23.69
CA PHE A 35 14.52 5.54 -24.15
C PHE A 35 14.61 6.76 -23.24
N SER A 36 15.84 7.12 -22.86
CA SER A 36 16.13 8.20 -21.90
C SER A 36 15.84 9.59 -22.46
N GLU A 37 15.94 9.78 -23.77
CA GLU A 37 15.85 11.08 -24.42
C GLU A 37 14.51 11.79 -24.21
N PRO A 38 13.33 11.21 -24.52
CA PRO A 38 12.05 11.90 -24.31
C PRO A 38 11.83 12.36 -22.86
N PHE A 39 12.20 11.51 -21.90
CA PHE A 39 12.10 11.84 -20.48
C PHE A 39 13.04 13.00 -20.11
N ALA A 40 14.29 12.98 -20.59
CA ALA A 40 15.26 14.05 -20.35
C ALA A 40 14.82 15.38 -20.99
N GLN A 41 14.25 15.34 -22.20
CA GLN A 41 13.70 16.53 -22.87
C GLN A 41 12.55 17.14 -22.08
N ASN A 42 11.63 16.32 -21.56
CA ASN A 42 10.52 16.81 -20.74
C ASN A 42 10.98 17.41 -19.40
N ILE A 43 11.98 16.80 -18.75
CA ILE A 43 12.61 17.39 -17.55
C ILE A 43 13.21 18.76 -17.86
N ALA A 44 13.89 18.91 -19.01
CA ALA A 44 14.52 20.15 -19.41
C ALA A 44 13.52 21.31 -19.60
N GLN A 45 12.26 21.02 -19.94
CA GLN A 45 11.18 22.00 -20.05
C GLN A 45 10.78 22.60 -18.69
N LYS A 46 11.11 21.94 -17.57
CA LYS A 46 10.80 22.37 -16.20
C LYS A 46 9.31 22.67 -15.97
N ALA A 47 8.42 21.99 -16.70
CA ALA A 47 6.97 22.20 -16.62
C ALA A 47 6.40 21.95 -15.21
N ARG A 48 7.01 21.05 -14.43
CA ARG A 48 6.65 20.79 -13.02
C ARG A 48 6.71 22.03 -12.12
N SER A 49 7.46 23.07 -12.48
CA SER A 49 7.49 24.35 -11.74
C SER A 49 6.14 25.08 -11.75
N LYS A 50 5.26 24.75 -12.71
CA LYS A 50 3.90 25.32 -12.84
C LYS A 50 2.85 24.51 -12.08
N LEU A 51 3.25 23.42 -11.41
CA LEU A 51 2.31 22.54 -10.72
C LEU A 51 1.61 23.28 -9.57
N THR A 52 0.28 23.16 -9.52
CA THR A 52 -0.56 23.75 -8.48
C THR A 52 -1.37 22.69 -7.75
N VAL A 53 -1.78 23.01 -6.52
CA VAL A 53 -2.70 22.17 -5.73
C VAL A 53 -4.01 21.93 -6.50
N LYS A 54 -4.52 22.96 -7.21
CA LYS A 54 -5.73 22.85 -8.02
C LYS A 54 -5.55 21.83 -9.16
N GLN A 55 -4.43 21.84 -9.88
CA GLN A 55 -4.16 20.82 -10.90
C GLN A 55 -4.11 19.41 -10.32
N LEU A 56 -3.51 19.22 -9.14
CA LEU A 56 -3.50 17.91 -8.47
C LEU A 56 -4.90 17.45 -8.05
N TYR A 57 -5.78 18.39 -7.69
CA TYR A 57 -7.16 18.12 -7.31
C TYR A 57 -8.03 17.81 -8.53
N ASP A 58 -7.83 18.56 -9.62
CA ASP A 58 -8.53 18.38 -10.89
C ASP A 58 -8.09 17.10 -11.64
N ASP A 59 -6.87 16.60 -11.38
CA ASP A 59 -6.35 15.31 -11.88
C ASP A 59 -7.12 14.09 -11.30
N ILE A 60 -7.86 14.27 -10.20
CA ILE A 60 -8.67 13.18 -9.62
C ILE A 60 -9.94 12.97 -10.44
N ASP A 61 -10.18 11.73 -10.89
CA ASP A 61 -11.45 11.37 -11.51
C ASP A 61 -12.54 11.17 -10.43
N TRP A 62 -13.15 12.27 -9.99
CA TRP A 62 -14.18 12.26 -8.96
C TRP A 62 -15.41 11.39 -9.30
N PRO A 63 -15.97 11.43 -10.52
CA PRO A 63 -17.04 10.51 -10.91
C PRO A 63 -16.65 9.04 -10.73
N HIS A 64 -15.42 8.67 -11.15
CA HIS A 64 -14.92 7.32 -10.97
C HIS A 64 -14.73 6.96 -9.49
N VAL A 65 -14.07 7.81 -8.70
CA VAL A 65 -13.85 7.60 -7.26
C VAL A 65 -15.17 7.41 -6.50
N ARG A 66 -16.21 8.19 -6.84
CA ARG A 66 -17.54 8.03 -6.23
C ARG A 66 -18.20 6.72 -6.66
N GLY A 67 -18.13 6.40 -7.96
CA GLY A 67 -18.70 5.18 -8.52
C GLY A 67 -18.08 3.90 -7.93
N ILE A 68 -16.75 3.86 -7.86
CA ILE A 68 -16.03 2.72 -7.27
C ILE A 68 -16.26 2.62 -5.76
N GLY A 69 -16.35 3.76 -5.05
CA GLY A 69 -16.69 3.79 -3.64
C GLY A 69 -18.08 3.19 -3.37
N ALA A 70 -19.08 3.55 -4.18
CA ALA A 70 -20.43 2.96 -4.09
C ALA A 70 -20.41 1.46 -4.43
N ALA A 71 -19.71 1.06 -5.48
CA ALA A 71 -19.56 -0.35 -5.86
C ALA A 71 -18.90 -1.18 -4.74
N THR A 72 -17.90 -0.62 -4.06
CA THR A 72 -17.21 -1.26 -2.94
C THR A 72 -18.14 -1.45 -1.74
N ILE A 73 -19.02 -0.48 -1.45
CA ILE A 73 -20.07 -0.66 -0.44
C ILE A 73 -21.03 -1.80 -0.83
N LEU A 74 -21.48 -1.86 -2.08
CA LEU A 74 -22.33 -2.95 -2.56
C LEU A 74 -21.63 -4.31 -2.43
N ARG A 75 -20.33 -4.37 -2.73
CA ARG A 75 -19.53 -5.59 -2.57
C ARG A 75 -19.41 -6.03 -1.11
N ILE A 76 -19.29 -5.08 -0.16
CA ILE A 76 -19.36 -5.37 1.29
C ILE A 76 -20.73 -5.94 1.65
N TRP A 77 -21.81 -5.32 1.19
CA TRP A 77 -23.17 -5.80 1.48
C TRP A 77 -23.41 -7.20 0.94
N LEU A 78 -22.97 -7.50 -0.28
CA LEU A 78 -23.02 -8.86 -0.85
C LEU A 78 -22.25 -9.90 -0.03
N LYS A 79 -21.20 -9.48 0.69
CA LYS A 79 -20.42 -10.37 1.57
C LYS A 79 -21.18 -10.67 2.87
N TYR A 80 -21.81 -9.68 3.48
CA TYR A 80 -22.39 -9.81 4.82
C TYR A 80 -23.92 -9.95 4.86
N VAL A 81 -24.62 -9.73 3.75
CA VAL A 81 -26.08 -9.82 3.64
C VAL A 81 -26.45 -10.89 2.59
N PRO A 82 -26.68 -12.15 3.00
CA PRO A 82 -26.86 -13.26 2.07
C PRO A 82 -28.03 -13.10 1.08
N SER A 83 -29.09 -12.38 1.47
CA SER A 83 -30.26 -12.12 0.62
C SER A 83 -29.93 -11.29 -0.63
N LEU A 84 -28.81 -10.55 -0.62
CA LEU A 84 -28.38 -9.76 -1.77
C LEU A 84 -27.57 -10.57 -2.79
N SER A 85 -27.24 -11.83 -2.51
CA SER A 85 -26.42 -12.69 -3.37
C SER A 85 -26.85 -12.75 -4.86
N PRO A 86 -28.14 -12.65 -5.25
CA PRO A 86 -28.52 -12.59 -6.67
C PRO A 86 -27.92 -11.41 -7.44
N HIS A 87 -27.59 -10.30 -6.78
CA HIS A 87 -27.02 -9.11 -7.41
C HIS A 87 -25.49 -9.19 -7.64
N ARG A 88 -24.84 -10.28 -7.24
CA ARG A 88 -23.37 -10.42 -7.31
C ARG A 88 -22.83 -10.16 -8.71
N ALA A 89 -23.42 -10.75 -9.74
CA ALA A 89 -22.96 -10.55 -11.12
C ALA A 89 -23.05 -9.08 -11.54
N ALA A 90 -24.17 -8.41 -11.22
CA ALA A 90 -24.37 -7.00 -11.55
C ALA A 90 -23.35 -6.08 -10.84
N VAL A 91 -23.02 -6.37 -9.58
CA VAL A 91 -22.01 -5.60 -8.84
C VAL A 91 -20.61 -5.83 -9.42
N GLU A 92 -20.24 -7.07 -9.76
CA GLU A 92 -18.92 -7.35 -10.34
C GLU A 92 -18.72 -6.72 -11.74
N VAL A 93 -19.80 -6.51 -12.50
CA VAL A 93 -19.76 -5.74 -13.76
C VAL A 93 -19.36 -4.28 -13.51
N LEU A 94 -19.68 -3.70 -12.35
CA LEU A 94 -19.26 -2.33 -12.02
C LEU A 94 -17.73 -2.23 -11.98
N PHE A 95 -17.04 -3.23 -11.44
CA PHE A 95 -15.58 -3.24 -11.33
C PHE A 95 -14.89 -3.64 -12.64
N THR A 96 -15.48 -4.58 -13.38
CA THR A 96 -14.84 -5.18 -14.56
C THR A 96 -15.10 -4.43 -15.86
N VAL A 97 -16.23 -3.71 -15.94
CA VAL A 97 -16.68 -3.02 -17.16
C VAL A 97 -16.81 -1.51 -16.93
N LYS A 98 -17.64 -1.08 -15.95
CA LYS A 98 -18.00 0.34 -15.81
C LYS A 98 -16.87 1.20 -15.23
N HIS A 99 -16.21 0.68 -14.22
CA HIS A 99 -15.15 1.35 -13.48
C HIS A 99 -13.81 0.63 -13.64
N ASN A 100 -13.60 -0.11 -14.73
CA ASN A 100 -12.23 -0.50 -15.05
C ASN A 100 -11.43 0.74 -15.46
N LYS A 101 -10.11 0.73 -15.23
CA LYS A 101 -9.24 1.85 -15.65
C LYS A 101 -8.04 1.38 -16.45
N HIS A 102 -7.18 0.58 -15.83
CA HIS A 102 -5.98 0.05 -16.48
C HIS A 102 -5.76 -1.37 -15.99
N ARG A 103 -6.49 -2.31 -16.60
CA ARG A 103 -6.43 -3.71 -16.22
C ARG A 103 -5.29 -4.41 -16.95
N LEU A 104 -4.40 -5.02 -16.17
CA LEU A 104 -3.28 -5.79 -16.69
C LEU A 104 -3.76 -7.07 -17.37
N ARG A 105 -3.13 -7.42 -18.49
CA ARG A 105 -3.34 -8.70 -19.17
C ARG A 105 -2.97 -9.83 -18.22
N LEU A 106 -3.85 -10.84 -18.10
CA LEU A 106 -3.54 -12.01 -17.29
C LEU A 106 -2.30 -12.72 -17.82
N ARG A 107 -1.29 -12.85 -16.96
CA ARG A 107 0.00 -13.46 -17.31
C ARG A 107 0.68 -13.98 -16.06
N LYS A 108 1.67 -14.84 -16.27
CA LYS A 108 2.58 -15.29 -15.23
C LYS A 108 3.90 -14.54 -15.37
N SER A 109 4.20 -13.68 -14.41
CA SER A 109 5.44 -12.89 -14.42
C SER A 109 6.66 -13.79 -14.34
N LYS A 110 7.66 -13.48 -15.16
CA LYS A 110 8.97 -14.13 -15.09
C LYS A 110 9.90 -13.31 -14.21
N ILE A 111 10.50 -13.99 -13.24
CA ILE A 111 11.31 -13.38 -12.20
C ILE A 111 12.65 -14.09 -12.10
N HIS A 112 13.68 -13.31 -11.81
CA HIS A 112 15.06 -13.76 -11.73
C HIS A 112 15.68 -13.15 -10.47
N THR A 113 15.91 -13.96 -9.45
CA THR A 113 16.49 -13.52 -8.19
C THR A 113 18.00 -13.38 -8.34
N LEU A 114 18.57 -12.31 -7.77
CA LEU A 114 20.00 -12.01 -7.87
C LEU A 114 20.76 -12.46 -6.62
N ARG A 115 22.09 -12.44 -6.70
CA ARG A 115 22.95 -12.76 -5.55
C ARG A 115 22.72 -11.74 -4.45
N ALA A 116 22.56 -12.25 -3.23
CA ALA A 116 22.54 -11.43 -2.03
C ALA A 116 23.94 -10.83 -1.78
N THR A 117 23.97 -9.67 -1.14
CA THR A 117 25.20 -8.97 -0.76
C THR A 117 25.11 -8.51 0.70
N ASN A 118 26.25 -8.23 1.32
CA ASN A 118 26.35 -7.62 2.65
C ASN A 118 26.32 -6.08 2.62
N ILE A 119 25.93 -5.48 1.48
CA ILE A 119 25.90 -4.04 1.32
C ILE A 119 24.69 -3.47 2.07
N ASP A 120 24.92 -2.43 2.88
CA ASP A 120 23.87 -1.72 3.59
C ASP A 120 23.18 -0.66 2.72
N GLU A 121 22.04 -1.01 2.13
CA GLU A 121 21.24 -0.11 1.28
C GLU A 121 20.64 1.10 2.04
N SER A 122 20.64 1.08 3.38
CA SER A 122 20.02 2.17 4.16
C SER A 122 20.73 3.53 4.01
N THR A 123 22.00 3.50 3.60
CA THR A 123 22.83 4.70 3.35
C THR A 123 22.90 5.02 1.86
N THR A 124 23.07 6.30 1.50
CA THR A 124 23.18 6.72 0.09
C THR A 124 24.40 6.09 -0.60
N VAL A 125 25.52 5.94 0.13
CA VAL A 125 26.74 5.31 -0.39
C VAL A 125 26.53 3.81 -0.61
N GLY A 126 25.89 3.13 0.34
CA GLY A 126 25.57 1.72 0.21
C GLY A 126 24.58 1.46 -0.92
N ALA A 127 23.51 2.26 -1.05
CA ALA A 127 22.59 2.18 -2.18
C ALA A 127 23.30 2.38 -3.54
N ALA A 128 24.27 3.30 -3.65
CA ALA A 128 25.05 3.45 -4.88
C ALA A 128 25.92 2.21 -5.16
N SER A 129 26.48 1.59 -4.12
CA SER A 129 27.22 0.33 -4.24
C SER A 129 26.30 -0.83 -4.62
N VAL A 130 25.06 -0.87 -4.14
CA VAL A 130 24.03 -1.83 -4.60
C VAL A 130 23.79 -1.64 -6.09
N LEU A 131 23.54 -0.42 -6.57
CA LEU A 131 23.30 -0.18 -8.01
C LEU A 131 24.48 -0.66 -8.88
N ARG A 132 25.72 -0.36 -8.48
CA ARG A 132 26.91 -0.85 -9.20
C ARG A 132 26.99 -2.37 -9.19
N ASN A 133 26.69 -2.99 -8.05
CA ASN A 133 26.67 -4.45 -7.93
C ASN A 133 25.60 -5.08 -8.84
N LEU A 134 24.40 -4.51 -8.90
CA LEU A 134 23.32 -4.97 -9.79
C LEU A 134 23.73 -4.91 -11.26
N LEU A 135 24.31 -3.80 -11.71
CA LEU A 135 24.80 -3.67 -13.09
C LEU A 135 25.87 -4.73 -13.40
N ALA A 136 26.79 -4.99 -12.47
CA ALA A 136 27.81 -6.01 -12.62
C ALA A 136 27.23 -7.44 -12.67
N GLN A 137 26.24 -7.75 -11.82
CA GLN A 137 25.55 -9.04 -11.84
C GLN A 137 24.79 -9.29 -13.15
N LEU A 138 24.23 -8.23 -13.74
CA LEU A 138 23.45 -8.28 -14.98
C LEU A 138 24.31 -8.13 -16.24
N PHE A 139 25.64 -7.98 -16.09
CA PHE A 139 26.57 -7.72 -17.19
C PHE A 139 26.17 -6.50 -18.03
N ILE A 140 25.52 -5.50 -17.41
CA ILE A 140 25.12 -4.28 -18.10
C ILE A 140 26.33 -3.37 -18.23
N THR A 141 26.65 -3.04 -19.48
CA THR A 141 27.78 -2.15 -19.79
C THR A 141 27.37 -0.67 -19.70
N PRO A 142 28.28 0.24 -19.32
CA PRO A 142 28.00 1.68 -19.28
C PRO A 142 27.47 2.26 -20.60
N VAL A 143 27.89 1.71 -21.74
CA VAL A 143 27.44 2.12 -23.08
C VAL A 143 25.92 1.91 -23.25
N SER A 144 25.39 0.83 -22.69
CA SER A 144 23.95 0.53 -22.76
C SER A 144 23.12 1.54 -21.96
N LEU A 145 23.71 2.14 -20.92
CA LEU A 145 23.05 3.06 -19.99
C LEU A 145 22.97 4.50 -20.51
N VAL A 146 23.53 4.78 -21.69
CA VAL A 146 23.40 6.10 -22.32
C VAL A 146 21.99 6.32 -22.85
N ASN A 147 21.42 5.30 -23.50
CA ASN A 147 20.15 5.42 -24.23
C ASN A 147 18.95 4.86 -23.48
N TRP A 148 19.18 3.98 -22.50
CA TRP A 148 18.11 3.22 -21.85
C TRP A 148 17.92 3.62 -20.39
N MET A 149 16.67 3.64 -19.96
CA MET A 149 16.28 3.76 -18.57
C MET A 149 15.90 2.39 -17.99
N PHE A 150 16.23 2.19 -16.72
CA PHE A 150 15.86 1.03 -15.93
C PHE A 150 14.90 1.46 -14.83
N MET A 151 13.73 0.82 -14.79
CA MET A 151 12.76 1.02 -13.72
C MET A 151 13.27 0.32 -12.45
N LEU A 152 13.54 1.12 -11.42
CA LEU A 152 13.98 0.65 -10.11
C LEU A 152 12.83 0.80 -9.13
N TYR A 153 12.29 -0.34 -8.71
CA TYR A 153 11.15 -0.43 -7.83
C TYR A 153 11.60 -0.64 -6.39
N GLY A 154 10.99 0.06 -5.44
CA GLY A 154 11.33 -0.09 -4.03
C GLY A 154 10.40 0.65 -3.09
N ASP A 155 10.67 0.50 -1.80
CA ASP A 155 9.97 1.26 -0.76
C ASP A 155 10.36 2.75 -0.77
N GLN A 156 9.75 3.53 0.12
CA GLN A 156 10.01 4.97 0.21
C GLN A 156 11.49 5.30 0.43
N LEU A 157 12.20 4.51 1.25
CA LEU A 157 13.59 4.80 1.60
C LEU A 157 14.53 4.49 0.44
N THR A 158 14.37 3.33 -0.21
CA THR A 158 15.12 2.95 -1.41
C THR A 158 14.97 4.03 -2.49
N ILE A 159 13.74 4.48 -2.75
CA ILE A 159 13.48 5.51 -3.77
C ILE A 159 14.10 6.87 -3.40
N ASP A 160 14.00 7.31 -2.14
CA ASP A 160 14.68 8.54 -1.69
C ASP A 160 16.20 8.45 -1.86
N ARG A 161 16.80 7.28 -1.57
CA ARG A 161 18.24 7.03 -1.73
C ARG A 161 18.67 7.08 -3.19
N ILE A 162 17.94 6.40 -4.09
CA ILE A 162 18.20 6.47 -5.55
C ILE A 162 18.12 7.91 -6.04
N ARG A 163 17.08 8.66 -5.65
CA ARG A 163 16.94 10.07 -6.05
C ARG A 163 18.06 10.96 -5.49
N LYS A 164 18.58 10.66 -4.30
CA LYS A 164 19.75 11.37 -3.74
C LYS A 164 21.02 11.05 -4.51
N ILE A 165 21.21 9.80 -4.92
CA ILE A 165 22.34 9.41 -5.78
C ILE A 165 22.32 10.24 -7.06
N ILE A 166 21.21 10.23 -7.81
CA ILE A 166 21.05 11.00 -9.06
C ILE A 166 21.39 12.49 -8.85
N ARG A 167 20.90 13.08 -7.75
CA ARG A 167 21.17 14.49 -7.41
C ARG A 167 22.64 14.76 -7.10
N TYR A 168 23.30 13.88 -6.34
CA TYR A 168 24.70 14.05 -5.96
C TYR A 168 25.66 13.77 -7.10
N THR A 169 25.30 12.88 -8.02
CA THR A 169 26.10 12.55 -9.18
C THR A 169 25.79 13.39 -10.42
N ALA A 170 24.85 14.33 -10.33
CA ALA A 170 24.42 15.16 -11.46
C ALA A 170 25.54 15.95 -12.16
N LYS A 171 26.67 16.18 -11.46
CA LYS A 171 27.85 16.90 -11.99
C LYS A 171 28.96 15.99 -12.53
N CYS A 172 28.80 14.66 -12.49
CA CYS A 172 29.77 13.75 -13.09
C CYS A 172 29.82 13.90 -14.61
N ASP A 173 30.89 13.45 -15.25
CA ASP A 173 31.15 13.74 -16.66
C ASP A 173 30.30 12.88 -17.60
N THR A 174 29.99 11.64 -17.20
CA THR A 174 29.26 10.69 -18.06
C THR A 174 27.79 10.49 -17.63
N PRO A 175 26.84 10.27 -18.57
CA PRO A 175 25.44 9.96 -18.23
C PRO A 175 25.28 8.73 -17.32
N HIS A 176 26.18 7.75 -17.48
CA HIS A 176 26.27 6.57 -16.62
C HIS A 176 26.55 6.94 -15.17
N GLU A 177 27.62 7.72 -14.92
CA GLU A 177 28.00 8.16 -13.57
C GLU A 177 26.97 9.11 -12.97
N GLN A 178 26.29 9.88 -13.80
CA GLN A 178 25.18 10.74 -13.37
C GLN A 178 23.94 9.94 -12.91
N HIS A 179 23.91 8.62 -13.12
CA HIS A 179 22.77 7.74 -12.81
C HIS A 179 21.47 8.16 -13.51
N LYS A 180 21.54 8.85 -14.65
CA LYS A 180 20.35 9.28 -15.41
C LYS A 180 19.51 8.13 -15.97
N TRP A 181 20.13 6.95 -16.10
CA TRP A 181 19.46 5.71 -16.49
C TRP A 181 18.54 5.15 -15.39
N ALA A 182 18.73 5.54 -14.12
CA ALA A 182 17.95 5.02 -13.01
C ALA A 182 16.60 5.75 -12.93
N LEU A 183 15.50 5.04 -13.20
CA LEU A 183 14.15 5.55 -13.07
C LEU A 183 13.51 5.05 -11.76
N PRO A 184 13.48 5.85 -10.69
CA PRO A 184 12.92 5.43 -9.40
C PRO A 184 11.38 5.38 -9.43
N ILE A 185 10.80 4.22 -9.06
CA ILE A 185 9.34 3.99 -9.00
C ILE A 185 8.92 3.46 -7.63
N ILE A 186 8.12 4.24 -6.90
CA ILE A 186 7.63 3.91 -5.54
C ILE A 186 6.65 2.73 -5.55
N GLN A 187 6.84 1.73 -4.69
CA GLN A 187 5.97 0.55 -4.63
C GLN A 187 4.82 0.65 -3.61
N LEU A 188 3.82 -0.22 -3.81
CA LEU A 188 2.51 -0.07 -3.17
C LEU A 188 2.39 -0.73 -1.80
N TRP A 189 3.12 -1.82 -1.50
CA TRP A 189 2.86 -2.57 -0.27
C TRP A 189 3.23 -1.78 0.99
N HIS A 190 4.45 -1.24 1.04
CA HIS A 190 4.87 -0.41 2.17
C HIS A 190 4.02 0.87 2.28
N MET A 191 3.57 1.42 1.15
CA MET A 191 2.65 2.55 1.13
C MET A 191 1.29 2.19 1.72
N LYS A 192 0.70 1.05 1.36
CA LYS A 192 -0.55 0.56 1.96
C LYS A 192 -0.40 0.39 3.46
N TRP A 193 0.71 -0.21 3.91
CA TRP A 193 1.00 -0.38 5.33
C TRP A 193 1.15 0.98 6.05
N ALA A 194 1.84 1.94 5.43
CA ALA A 194 1.97 3.30 5.96
C ALA A 194 0.61 4.00 6.04
N TRP A 195 -0.27 3.81 5.06
CA TRP A 195 -1.61 4.36 5.06
C TRP A 195 -2.49 3.73 6.16
N GLN A 196 -2.46 2.42 6.31
CA GLN A 196 -3.17 1.73 7.38
C GLN A 196 -2.74 2.25 8.76
N LYS A 197 -1.44 2.40 9.01
CA LYS A 197 -0.94 3.03 10.25
C LYS A 197 -1.44 4.47 10.43
N ALA A 198 -1.52 5.24 9.34
CA ALA A 198 -2.04 6.60 9.39
C ALA A 198 -3.54 6.63 9.74
N ILE A 199 -4.35 5.73 9.17
CA ILE A 199 -5.77 5.56 9.55
C ILE A 199 -5.89 5.28 11.04
N PHE A 200 -5.14 4.30 11.55
CA PHE A 200 -5.15 3.99 12.98
C PHE A 200 -4.76 5.22 13.81
N ARG A 201 -3.64 5.88 13.51
CA ARG A 201 -3.20 7.07 14.25
C ARG A 201 -4.23 8.20 14.25
N LEU A 202 -4.89 8.45 13.12
CA LEU A 202 -5.84 9.56 12.98
C LEU A 202 -7.18 9.31 13.67
N HIS A 203 -7.58 8.05 13.80
CA HIS A 203 -8.88 7.64 14.37
C HIS A 203 -8.75 6.96 15.74
N TRP A 204 -7.55 6.90 16.31
CA TRP A 204 -7.28 6.37 17.65
C TRP A 204 -7.34 7.47 18.70
N HIS A 205 -8.49 7.62 19.33
CA HIS A 205 -8.72 8.62 20.36
C HIS A 205 -8.75 7.97 21.74
N SER A 206 -7.60 7.96 22.44
CA SER A 206 -7.48 7.43 23.81
C SER A 206 -7.98 8.41 24.88
N ASP A 207 -8.03 9.70 24.54
CA ASP A 207 -8.20 10.80 25.51
C ASP A 207 -9.62 11.36 25.51
N LEU A 208 -10.48 10.90 24.59
CA LEU A 208 -11.91 11.18 24.66
C LEU A 208 -12.48 10.49 25.91
N ALA A 209 -13.35 11.19 26.64
CA ALA A 209 -14.01 10.65 27.82
C ALA A 209 -14.52 9.24 27.53
N LYS A 210 -14.27 8.31 28.47
CA LYS A 210 -14.63 6.89 28.34
C LYS A 210 -16.02 6.74 27.70
N GLY A 211 -16.07 6.20 26.49
CA GLY A 211 -17.26 5.50 26.02
C GLY A 211 -18.14 6.16 24.96
N THR A 212 -17.69 7.13 24.16
CA THR A 212 -18.57 7.69 23.13
C THR A 212 -18.26 7.21 21.70
N PHE A 213 -17.03 7.37 21.18
CA PHE A 213 -16.70 7.01 19.79
C PHE A 213 -15.19 6.82 19.53
N GLY A 214 -14.85 6.08 18.48
CA GLY A 214 -13.50 6.01 17.90
C GLY A 214 -12.90 4.61 17.89
N LEU A 215 -11.89 4.39 17.05
CA LEU A 215 -11.32 3.06 16.80
C LEU A 215 -10.80 2.37 18.07
N HIS A 216 -10.29 3.15 19.02
CA HIS A 216 -9.87 2.64 20.33
C HIS A 216 -11.06 2.07 21.14
N HIS A 217 -12.17 2.81 21.20
CA HIS A 217 -13.38 2.37 21.88
C HIS A 217 -13.96 1.11 21.23
N ASP A 218 -14.04 1.09 19.90
CA ASP A 218 -14.55 -0.04 19.14
C ASP A 218 -13.73 -1.33 19.40
N ILE A 219 -12.41 -1.20 19.48
CA ILE A 219 -11.49 -2.32 19.80
C ILE A 219 -11.63 -2.81 21.24
N VAL A 220 -11.82 -1.89 22.20
CA VAL A 220 -12.12 -2.23 23.59
C VAL A 220 -13.45 -2.97 23.69
N LEU A 221 -14.46 -2.48 22.98
CA LEU A 221 -15.80 -3.07 22.97
C LEU A 221 -15.76 -4.54 22.50
N ILE A 222 -15.06 -4.83 21.39
CA ILE A 222 -14.93 -6.20 20.86
C ILE A 222 -13.83 -7.02 21.55
N GLU A 223 -13.34 -6.59 22.72
CA GLU A 223 -12.34 -7.29 23.55
C GLU A 223 -11.02 -7.59 22.82
N ARG A 224 -10.64 -6.73 21.86
CA ARG A 224 -9.39 -6.85 21.09
C ARG A 224 -8.25 -5.98 21.62
N GLU A 225 -8.30 -5.62 22.90
CA GLU A 225 -7.31 -4.78 23.59
C GLU A 225 -5.87 -5.31 23.52
N LYS A 226 -5.66 -6.60 23.23
CA LYS A 226 -4.31 -7.14 22.98
C LYS A 226 -3.60 -6.47 21.78
N PHE A 227 -4.32 -5.70 20.95
CA PHE A 227 -3.73 -4.77 19.97
C PHE A 227 -2.93 -3.63 20.62
N GLU A 228 -3.12 -3.33 21.91
CA GLU A 228 -2.34 -2.31 22.64
C GLU A 228 -0.84 -2.62 22.71
N ARG A 229 -0.43 -3.88 22.51
CA ARG A 229 1.00 -4.21 22.36
C ARG A 229 1.63 -3.56 21.13
N LEU A 230 0.87 -3.05 20.17
CA LEU A 230 1.39 -2.23 19.08
C LEU A 230 1.74 -0.78 19.49
N ARG A 231 1.40 -0.32 20.71
CA ARG A 231 2.07 0.86 21.30
C ARG A 231 3.56 0.61 21.56
N SER A 232 3.98 -0.65 21.76
CA SER A 232 5.40 -1.01 21.80
C SER A 232 6.03 -1.17 20.41
N PHE A 233 5.24 -1.04 19.34
CA PHE A 233 5.74 -0.82 17.99
C PHE A 233 6.02 0.67 17.72
N ASP A 234 6.15 1.47 18.79
CA ASP A 234 6.77 2.78 18.73
C ASP A 234 8.30 2.66 18.93
N SER A 235 9.04 3.19 17.96
CA SER A 235 10.49 3.45 17.94
C SER A 235 11.52 2.31 18.07
N THR A 236 11.18 1.09 18.53
CA THR A 236 12.18 0.00 18.74
C THR A 236 12.14 -1.15 17.74
N SER A 237 11.00 -1.45 17.11
CA SER A 237 10.94 -2.46 16.03
C SER A 237 11.67 -2.03 14.75
N PHE A 238 12.03 -0.74 14.67
CA PHE A 238 12.94 -0.18 13.67
C PHE A 238 14.43 -0.50 13.93
N ARG A 239 14.79 -1.13 15.06
CA ARG A 239 16.18 -1.53 15.32
C ARG A 239 16.58 -2.89 14.73
N PHE A 240 15.62 -3.69 14.24
CA PHE A 240 15.93 -5.02 13.69
C PHE A 240 16.04 -5.08 12.16
N ILE A 241 15.85 -3.96 11.45
CA ILE A 241 16.15 -3.82 10.01
C ILE A 241 17.04 -2.58 9.72
N ALA A 242 17.40 -1.78 10.72
CA ALA A 242 18.36 -0.70 10.55
C ALA A 242 19.45 -0.74 11.63
N ALA A 243 20.69 -0.95 11.23
CA ALA A 243 21.87 -0.60 12.02
C ALA A 243 22.86 0.15 11.16
N PRO A 244 23.82 0.87 11.77
CA PRO A 244 23.58 1.89 12.77
C PRO A 244 24.17 3.20 12.24
N ALA A 245 23.33 4.14 11.83
CA ALA A 245 23.78 5.52 11.63
C ALA A 245 24.01 6.17 13.01
N ARG A 246 25.19 5.94 13.57
CA ARG A 246 25.69 6.61 14.76
C ARG A 246 26.33 7.91 14.30
N LEU A 247 25.73 9.06 14.65
CA LEU A 247 26.39 10.30 15.11
C LEU A 247 25.46 11.51 14.97
N ALA A 248 24.99 11.99 16.12
CA ALA A 248 25.12 13.37 16.59
C ALA A 248 23.94 13.67 17.52
N LYS A 249 24.22 13.78 18.82
CA LYS A 249 23.32 14.42 19.78
C LYS A 249 23.19 15.91 19.38
N LYS A 250 22.31 16.24 18.45
CA LYS A 250 21.74 17.59 18.39
C LYS A 250 20.63 17.62 19.41
N LYS A 251 20.79 18.45 20.44
CA LYS A 251 19.72 18.83 21.37
C LYS A 251 18.46 19.10 20.55
N ALA A 252 17.45 18.25 20.70
CA ALA A 252 16.12 18.53 20.19
C ALA A 252 15.65 19.78 20.92
N VAL A 253 15.76 20.92 20.23
CA VAL A 253 14.99 22.09 20.59
C VAL A 253 13.53 21.64 20.50
N LYS A 254 12.85 21.60 21.65
CA LYS A 254 11.39 21.53 21.74
C LYS A 254 10.82 22.75 21.02
N ASN A 255 10.72 22.69 19.69
CA ASN A 255 10.01 23.70 18.94
C ASN A 255 8.85 23.05 18.21
N ASN A 256 7.69 23.34 18.80
CA ASN A 256 6.39 23.41 18.21
C ASN A 256 5.76 22.06 17.85
N SER A 257 5.06 21.52 18.85
CA SER A 257 3.64 21.23 18.66
C SER A 257 3.10 22.18 17.60
N CYS A 258 2.67 21.66 16.46
CA CYS A 258 1.66 22.37 15.71
C CYS A 258 0.57 22.61 16.75
N SER A 259 0.41 23.85 17.20
CA SER A 259 -0.81 24.27 17.83
C SER A 259 -1.84 23.95 16.76
N ALA A 260 -2.44 22.76 16.85
CA ALA A 260 -3.69 22.48 16.20
C ALA A 260 -4.52 23.68 16.62
N ALA A 261 -4.72 24.61 15.69
CA ALA A 261 -5.67 25.68 15.90
C ALA A 261 -6.88 24.92 16.43
N ARG A 262 -7.27 25.19 17.69
CA ARG A 262 -8.59 24.79 18.18
C ARG A 262 -9.52 25.56 17.27
N THR A 263 -9.73 25.00 16.09
CA THR A 263 -10.78 25.41 15.20
C THR A 263 -11.99 25.12 16.05
N GLU A 264 -12.70 26.17 16.46
CA GLU A 264 -14.00 26.01 17.05
C GLU A 264 -14.77 25.12 16.08
N PHE A 265 -14.89 23.84 16.46
CA PHE A 265 -15.59 22.88 15.65
C PHE A 265 -17.01 23.42 15.55
N SER A 266 -17.50 23.61 14.33
CA SER A 266 -18.88 24.00 14.06
C SER A 266 -19.83 23.19 14.96
N ASN A 267 -20.96 23.77 15.36
CA ASN A 267 -22.05 23.14 16.15
C ASN A 267 -22.63 21.82 15.57
N GLY A 268 -22.00 21.18 14.58
CA GLY A 268 -22.39 19.91 13.99
C GLY A 268 -21.90 18.67 14.77
N ASP A 269 -22.52 17.54 14.46
CA ASP A 269 -22.23 16.23 15.05
C ASP A 269 -20.82 15.74 14.70
N GLN A 270 -19.87 15.96 15.63
CA GLN A 270 -18.47 15.57 15.48
C GLN A 270 -18.27 14.05 15.43
N ALA A 271 -19.18 13.28 16.05
CA ALA A 271 -19.11 11.83 16.00
C ALA A 271 -19.45 11.32 14.61
N LEU A 272 -20.51 11.86 14.00
CA LEU A 272 -20.90 11.54 12.63
C LEU A 272 -19.79 11.92 11.64
N VAL A 273 -19.21 13.12 11.77
CA VAL A 273 -18.08 13.56 10.92
C VAL A 273 -16.88 12.62 11.04
N THR A 274 -16.52 12.24 12.27
CA THR A 274 -15.40 11.32 12.53
C THR A 274 -15.64 9.94 11.93
N LEU A 275 -16.85 9.39 12.10
CA LEU A 275 -17.25 8.10 11.56
C LEU A 275 -17.26 8.11 10.02
N CYS A 276 -17.87 9.13 9.39
CA CYS A 276 -17.88 9.29 7.95
C CYS A 276 -16.46 9.39 7.37
N ASN A 277 -15.58 10.13 8.04
CA ASN A 277 -14.18 10.21 7.65
C ASN A 277 -13.46 8.86 7.75
N PHE A 278 -13.67 8.14 8.86
CA PHE A 278 -13.10 6.80 9.06
C PHE A 278 -13.57 5.80 7.99
N MET A 279 -14.87 5.78 7.70
CA MET A 279 -15.43 4.93 6.64
C MET A 279 -14.82 5.27 5.28
N ARG A 280 -14.74 6.57 4.94
CA ARG A 280 -14.18 7.02 3.67
C ARG A 280 -12.73 6.58 3.47
N VAL A 281 -11.85 6.79 4.45
CA VAL A 281 -10.43 6.43 4.32
C VAL A 281 -10.21 4.92 4.31
N THR A 282 -11.04 4.17 5.03
CA THR A 282 -11.03 2.71 5.03
C THR A 282 -11.52 2.14 3.68
N LEU A 283 -12.58 2.72 3.10
CA LEU A 283 -13.06 2.35 1.76
C LEU A 283 -11.97 2.54 0.70
N TRP A 284 -11.20 3.63 0.75
CA TRP A 284 -10.05 3.83 -0.13
C TRP A 284 -8.98 2.76 0.06
N TYR A 285 -8.65 2.39 1.30
CA TYR A 285 -7.69 1.32 1.57
C TYR A 285 -8.18 -0.03 1.01
N MET A 286 -9.47 -0.35 1.18
CA MET A 286 -10.02 -1.59 0.65
C MET A 286 -10.04 -1.60 -0.88
N GLU A 287 -10.38 -0.48 -1.53
CA GLU A 287 -10.33 -0.39 -2.99
C GLU A 287 -8.90 -0.54 -3.50
N LEU A 288 -7.92 0.05 -2.83
CA LEU A 288 -6.51 -0.13 -3.17
C LEU A 288 -6.09 -1.60 -3.06
N CYS A 289 -6.53 -2.34 -2.04
CA CYS A 289 -6.25 -3.78 -1.94
C CYS A 289 -6.95 -4.60 -3.03
N ALA A 290 -8.25 -4.35 -3.26
CA ALA A 290 -9.04 -5.09 -4.23
C ALA A 290 -8.55 -4.86 -5.67
N SER A 291 -8.31 -3.60 -6.05
CA SER A 291 -7.79 -3.26 -7.38
C SER A 291 -6.44 -3.89 -7.67
N ILE A 292 -5.54 -3.96 -6.67
CA ILE A 292 -4.26 -4.65 -6.80
C ILE A 292 -4.47 -6.15 -7.03
N ALA A 293 -5.22 -6.85 -6.18
CA ALA A 293 -5.49 -8.29 -6.37
C ALA A 293 -6.09 -8.59 -7.75
N GLU A 294 -7.02 -7.75 -8.20
CA GLU A 294 -7.72 -7.89 -9.47
C GLU A 294 -6.84 -7.52 -10.68
N GLY A 295 -5.68 -6.89 -10.45
CA GLY A 295 -4.74 -6.46 -11.47
C GLY A 295 -5.17 -5.21 -12.22
N ASP A 296 -6.00 -4.35 -11.64
CA ASP A 296 -6.39 -3.06 -12.22
C ASP A 296 -5.61 -1.93 -11.54
N ILE A 297 -4.38 -1.74 -12.01
CA ILE A 297 -3.50 -0.72 -11.47
C ILE A 297 -4.05 0.70 -11.67
N GLY A 298 -4.89 0.91 -12.68
CA GLY A 298 -5.50 2.22 -12.94
C GLY A 298 -6.43 2.65 -11.81
N ARG A 299 -7.25 1.73 -11.30
CA ARG A 299 -8.07 1.98 -10.11
C ARG A 299 -7.23 2.27 -8.87
N SER A 300 -6.14 1.51 -8.69
CA SER A 300 -5.19 1.78 -7.60
C SER A 300 -4.63 3.20 -7.68
N PHE A 301 -4.28 3.67 -8.88
CA PHE A 301 -3.72 5.00 -9.10
C PHE A 301 -4.73 6.13 -8.84
N GLU A 302 -6.01 5.94 -9.11
CA GLU A 302 -7.04 6.92 -8.71
C GLU A 302 -7.12 7.06 -7.18
N VAL A 303 -6.94 5.96 -6.43
CA VAL A 303 -6.82 6.04 -4.97
C VAL A 303 -5.52 6.75 -4.55
N ILE A 304 -4.40 6.47 -5.21
CA ILE A 304 -3.09 7.10 -4.92
C ILE A 304 -3.16 8.63 -5.07
N LYS A 305 -3.90 9.15 -6.05
CA LYS A 305 -4.13 10.59 -6.20
C LYS A 305 -4.78 11.21 -4.96
N LEU A 306 -5.70 10.50 -4.30
CA LEU A 306 -6.29 10.93 -3.01
C LEU A 306 -5.28 10.79 -1.86
N LEU A 307 -4.49 9.71 -1.85
CA LEU A 307 -3.47 9.47 -0.82
C LEU A 307 -2.36 10.54 -0.83
N ARG A 308 -2.07 11.15 -1.98
CA ARG A 308 -1.14 12.28 -2.10
C ARG A 308 -1.47 13.36 -1.07
N PHE A 309 -2.72 13.82 -1.03
CA PHE A 309 -3.17 14.81 -0.05
C PHE A 309 -3.24 14.23 1.36
N SER A 310 -3.73 13.00 1.47
CA SER A 310 -3.99 12.37 2.76
C SER A 310 -2.72 12.11 3.56
N PHE A 311 -1.62 11.73 2.92
CA PHE A 311 -0.33 11.53 3.60
C PHE A 311 0.24 12.84 4.16
N TRP A 312 0.09 13.95 3.43
CA TRP A 312 0.45 15.28 3.94
C TRP A 312 -0.41 15.66 5.15
N GLY A 313 -1.73 15.53 5.03
CA GLY A 313 -2.67 15.81 6.12
C GLY A 313 -2.45 14.93 7.35
N ALA A 314 -2.00 13.68 7.15
CA ALA A 314 -1.71 12.75 8.23
C ALA A 314 -0.34 12.98 8.90
N GLY A 315 0.50 13.90 8.43
CA GLY A 315 1.87 14.10 8.92
C GLY A 315 2.88 13.04 8.45
N SER A 316 2.51 12.21 7.49
CA SER A 316 3.38 11.18 6.87
C SER A 316 4.03 11.74 5.59
N THR A 317 4.73 12.86 5.73
CA THR A 317 5.18 13.71 4.62
C THR A 317 6.19 13.04 3.69
N ASN A 318 6.94 12.03 4.14
CA ASN A 318 7.85 11.28 3.27
C ASN A 318 7.11 10.62 2.10
N TYR A 319 6.00 9.90 2.38
CA TYR A 319 5.15 9.34 1.33
C TYR A 319 4.42 10.45 0.56
N GLY A 320 4.01 11.53 1.23
CA GLY A 320 3.44 12.70 0.56
C GLY A 320 4.38 13.31 -0.49
N ASN A 321 5.68 13.38 -0.20
CA ASN A 321 6.71 13.84 -1.13
C ASN A 321 6.89 12.86 -2.30
N GLU A 322 6.95 11.55 -2.04
CA GLU A 322 7.07 10.56 -3.12
C GLU A 322 5.85 10.57 -4.06
N LEU A 323 4.64 10.73 -3.52
CA LEU A 323 3.43 10.81 -4.33
C LEU A 323 3.29 12.13 -5.09
N LEU A 324 3.92 13.19 -4.60
CA LEU A 324 4.06 14.44 -5.34
C LEU A 324 5.07 14.28 -6.48
N GLU A 325 6.19 13.62 -6.25
CA GLU A 325 7.16 13.32 -7.31
C GLU A 325 6.53 12.44 -8.39
N LEU A 326 5.79 11.39 -7.99
CA LEU A 326 5.03 10.55 -8.93
C LEU A 326 4.01 11.37 -9.73
N ALA A 327 3.42 12.41 -9.14
CA ALA A 327 2.54 13.36 -9.84
C ALA A 327 3.30 14.10 -10.93
N CYS A 328 4.44 14.71 -10.58
CA CYS A 328 5.26 15.47 -11.50
C CYS A 328 5.71 14.60 -12.67
N ASN A 329 6.18 13.39 -12.36
CA ASN A 329 6.59 12.41 -13.34
C ASN A 329 5.45 12.09 -14.31
N SER A 330 4.28 11.72 -13.79
CA SER A 330 3.12 11.33 -14.61
C SER A 330 2.51 12.50 -15.39
N LEU A 331 2.43 13.69 -14.82
CA LEU A 331 1.77 14.83 -15.47
C LEU A 331 2.66 15.54 -16.50
N TYR A 332 3.98 15.54 -16.30
CA TYR A 332 4.86 16.41 -17.07
C TYR A 332 6.06 15.73 -17.71
N GLU A 333 6.52 14.58 -17.23
CA GLU A 333 7.84 14.07 -17.61
C GLU A 333 7.80 12.74 -18.33
N PHE A 334 6.92 11.84 -17.92
CA PHE A 334 6.71 10.58 -18.61
C PHE A 334 6.01 10.83 -19.95
N SER A 335 6.57 10.29 -21.02
CA SER A 335 5.82 10.12 -22.27
C SER A 335 4.66 9.15 -22.04
N GLU A 336 3.63 9.20 -22.88
CA GLU A 336 2.50 8.27 -22.79
C GLU A 336 2.94 6.79 -22.90
N ASP A 337 3.97 6.53 -23.72
CA ASP A 337 4.58 5.20 -23.84
C ASP A 337 5.26 4.77 -22.54
N LEU A 338 6.01 5.67 -21.88
CA LEU A 338 6.65 5.39 -20.59
C LEU A 338 5.60 5.20 -19.49
N LYS A 339 4.54 6.02 -19.44
CA LYS A 339 3.43 5.82 -18.49
C LYS A 339 2.81 4.44 -18.66
N THR A 340 2.53 4.06 -19.90
CA THR A 340 1.98 2.75 -20.24
C THR A 340 2.92 1.63 -19.79
N ALA A 341 4.23 1.74 -20.07
CA ALA A 341 5.23 0.78 -19.63
C ALA A 341 5.30 0.64 -18.10
N VAL A 342 5.28 1.76 -17.37
CA VAL A 342 5.30 1.79 -15.90
C VAL A 342 4.04 1.13 -15.34
N LEU A 343 2.85 1.53 -15.81
CA LEU A 343 1.58 0.97 -15.35
C LEU A 343 1.48 -0.53 -15.66
N ASN A 344 1.86 -0.94 -16.87
CA ASN A 344 1.83 -2.34 -17.28
C ASN A 344 2.70 -3.24 -16.40
N ASN A 345 3.71 -2.69 -15.72
CA ASN A 345 4.71 -3.45 -14.97
C ASN A 345 4.75 -3.12 -13.48
N TYR A 346 3.70 -2.54 -12.92
CA TYR A 346 3.64 -2.18 -11.50
C TYR A 346 3.39 -3.36 -10.56
N LEU A 347 2.86 -4.46 -11.09
CA LEU A 347 2.45 -5.65 -10.33
C LEU A 347 3.04 -6.92 -10.97
N ALA A 348 3.25 -7.94 -10.15
CA ALA A 348 3.66 -9.27 -10.58
C ALA A 348 2.56 -10.30 -10.30
N ASN A 349 2.49 -11.36 -11.09
CA ASN A 349 1.62 -12.50 -10.83
C ASN A 349 2.40 -13.81 -10.99
N LEU A 350 2.79 -14.41 -9.86
CA LEU A 350 3.59 -15.64 -9.88
C LEU A 350 2.78 -16.89 -10.23
N SER A 351 1.45 -16.83 -10.13
CA SER A 351 0.57 -17.98 -10.35
C SER A 351 0.01 -18.04 -11.76
N GLY A 352 -0.08 -16.89 -12.45
CA GLY A 352 -0.83 -16.73 -13.69
C GLY A 352 -2.35 -16.78 -13.51
N ARG A 353 -2.86 -16.69 -12.28
CA ARG A 353 -4.30 -16.79 -11.97
C ARG A 353 -4.91 -15.42 -11.72
N ILE A 354 -6.19 -15.27 -12.07
CA ILE A 354 -6.96 -14.06 -11.76
C ILE A 354 -7.03 -13.87 -10.24
N GLY A 355 -6.94 -12.63 -9.76
CA GLY A 355 -7.02 -12.33 -8.32
C GLY A 355 -5.70 -12.51 -7.55
N HIS A 356 -4.62 -12.92 -8.22
CA HIS A 356 -3.33 -13.26 -7.60
C HIS A 356 -2.19 -12.33 -8.04
N TRP A 357 -2.54 -11.08 -8.35
CA TRP A 357 -1.56 -10.03 -8.58
C TRP A 357 -1.00 -9.54 -7.25
N LEU A 358 0.29 -9.20 -7.25
CA LEU A 358 1.08 -8.87 -6.08
C LEU A 358 1.94 -7.63 -6.37
N GLU A 359 2.13 -6.80 -5.36
CA GLU A 359 3.11 -5.71 -5.41
C GLU A 359 4.54 -6.24 -5.50
N LEU A 360 5.43 -5.48 -6.15
CA LEU A 360 6.80 -5.93 -6.38
C LEU A 360 7.64 -5.86 -5.09
N ASP A 361 7.37 -4.88 -4.23
CA ASP A 361 8.04 -4.79 -2.92
C ASP A 361 7.55 -5.86 -1.93
N LEU A 362 6.29 -6.28 -2.00
CA LEU A 362 5.80 -7.44 -1.25
C LEU A 362 6.46 -8.74 -1.75
N LEU A 363 6.58 -8.91 -3.07
CA LEU A 363 7.32 -10.02 -3.66
C LEU A 363 8.76 -10.07 -3.13
N GLN A 364 9.46 -8.94 -3.14
CA GLN A 364 10.83 -8.85 -2.63
C GLN A 364 10.89 -9.17 -1.12
N GLU A 365 9.90 -8.74 -0.33
CA GLU A 365 9.86 -9.03 1.10
C GLU A 365 9.64 -10.53 1.39
N HIS A 366 8.87 -11.23 0.54
CA HIS A 366 8.79 -12.70 0.64
C HIS A 366 10.15 -13.36 0.42
N PHE A 367 10.94 -12.92 -0.56
CA PHE A 367 12.29 -13.45 -0.76
C PHE A 367 13.23 -13.09 0.38
N ASN A 368 13.19 -11.85 0.87
CA ASN A 368 13.96 -11.43 2.04
C ASN A 368 13.64 -12.29 3.27
N PHE A 369 12.35 -12.57 3.50
CA PHE A 369 11.91 -13.44 4.59
C PHE A 369 12.50 -14.85 4.47
N TRP A 370 12.43 -15.46 3.28
CA TRP A 370 12.96 -16.82 3.07
C TRP A 370 14.48 -16.87 3.18
N ILE A 371 15.20 -15.87 2.66
CA ILE A 371 16.65 -15.75 2.83
C ILE A 371 16.99 -15.71 4.32
N LYS A 372 16.34 -14.84 5.10
CA LYS A 372 16.57 -14.72 6.55
C LYS A 372 16.19 -16.00 7.32
N ARG A 373 15.14 -16.70 6.89
CA ARG A 373 14.65 -17.90 7.59
C ARG A 373 15.49 -19.14 7.29
N LEU A 374 15.91 -19.33 6.04
CA LEU A 374 16.82 -20.41 5.65
C LEU A 374 18.22 -20.17 6.20
N PHE A 375 18.61 -18.90 6.28
CA PHE A 375 19.92 -18.47 6.73
C PHE A 375 19.83 -17.76 8.08
N ASN A 376 19.64 -18.54 9.14
CA ASN A 376 19.72 -18.02 10.50
C ASN A 376 21.18 -17.59 10.77
N ALA A 377 21.38 -16.33 11.17
CA ALA A 377 22.64 -15.57 11.25
C ALA A 377 23.81 -16.17 12.09
N LYS A 378 23.70 -17.44 12.50
CA LYS A 378 24.62 -18.10 13.43
C LYS A 378 25.84 -18.77 12.78
N SER A 379 25.94 -18.84 11.45
CA SER A 379 27.01 -19.60 10.80
C SER A 379 27.76 -18.90 9.67
N HIS A 380 27.21 -17.86 9.04
CA HIS A 380 27.80 -17.28 7.82
C HIS A 380 27.35 -15.83 7.55
N ASP A 381 28.13 -15.09 6.76
CA ASP A 381 27.86 -13.69 6.35
C ASP A 381 26.88 -13.59 5.16
N PHE A 382 26.28 -12.41 4.99
CA PHE A 382 25.28 -12.14 3.93
C PHE A 382 25.84 -12.25 2.50
N ASP A 383 27.16 -12.10 2.34
CA ASP A 383 27.91 -12.26 1.09
C ASP A 383 28.68 -13.60 1.03
N GLY A 384 28.46 -14.49 1.99
CA GLY A 384 29.04 -15.83 1.95
C GLY A 384 28.67 -16.50 0.63
N GLN A 385 29.66 -17.06 -0.06
CA GLN A 385 29.49 -17.61 -1.42
C GLN A 385 28.27 -18.53 -1.54
N HIS A 386 28.04 -19.37 -0.52
CA HIS A 386 26.86 -20.23 -0.47
C HIS A 386 25.53 -19.45 -0.41
N LEU A 387 25.40 -18.42 0.44
CA LEU A 387 24.18 -17.63 0.51
C LEU A 387 23.97 -16.84 -0.79
N ALA A 388 25.02 -16.20 -1.29
CA ALA A 388 24.93 -15.38 -2.49
C ALA A 388 24.57 -16.24 -3.72
N GLU A 389 25.32 -17.32 -3.97
CA GLU A 389 25.27 -18.07 -5.23
C GLU A 389 24.35 -19.30 -5.18
N ALA A 390 24.21 -19.97 -4.03
CA ALA A 390 23.34 -21.15 -3.93
C ALA A 390 21.94 -20.78 -3.44
N VAL A 391 21.81 -19.92 -2.44
CA VAL A 391 20.49 -19.58 -1.85
C VAL A 391 19.84 -18.40 -2.56
N GLY A 392 20.52 -17.25 -2.64
CA GLY A 392 19.98 -16.00 -3.19
C GLY A 392 19.53 -16.14 -4.63
N LEU A 393 20.39 -16.68 -5.51
CA LEU A 393 20.04 -16.93 -6.91
C LEU A 393 18.88 -17.90 -7.10
N ASN A 394 18.70 -18.85 -6.18
CA ASN A 394 17.70 -19.91 -6.32
C ASN A 394 16.48 -19.73 -5.39
N ILE A 395 16.37 -18.61 -4.67
CA ILE A 395 15.39 -18.46 -3.58
C ILE A 395 13.95 -18.62 -4.08
N ALA A 396 13.65 -18.14 -5.29
CA ALA A 396 12.34 -18.31 -5.92
C ALA A 396 12.02 -19.80 -6.16
N GLY A 397 12.99 -20.56 -6.67
CA GLY A 397 12.88 -22.01 -6.90
C GLY A 397 12.79 -22.79 -5.59
N ILE A 398 13.62 -22.47 -4.59
CA ILE A 398 13.63 -23.10 -3.27
C ILE A 398 12.29 -22.87 -2.55
N SER A 399 11.75 -21.65 -2.63
CA SER A 399 10.45 -21.31 -2.04
C SER A 399 9.34 -22.16 -2.64
N LYS A 400 9.33 -22.31 -3.98
CA LYS A 400 8.38 -23.19 -4.68
C LYS A 400 8.60 -24.66 -4.34
N LEU A 401 9.85 -25.11 -4.30
CA LEU A 401 10.20 -26.49 -3.96
C LEU A 401 9.63 -26.85 -2.58
N ARG A 402 9.83 -25.99 -1.57
CA ARG A 402 9.28 -26.17 -0.22
C ARG A 402 7.78 -26.41 -0.23
N GLU A 403 7.01 -25.68 -1.04
CA GLU A 403 5.56 -25.89 -1.12
C GLU A 403 5.19 -27.24 -1.73
N THR A 404 5.98 -27.70 -2.69
CA THR A 404 5.75 -28.97 -3.40
C THR A 404 6.34 -30.19 -2.68
N PHE A 405 7.37 -29.98 -1.86
CA PHE A 405 8.18 -31.04 -1.25
C PHE A 405 7.37 -32.01 -0.39
N PRO A 406 6.41 -31.58 0.47
CA PRO A 406 5.55 -32.52 1.21
C PRO A 406 4.79 -33.48 0.28
N GLY A 407 4.32 -32.99 -0.87
CA GLY A 407 3.60 -33.80 -1.85
C GLY A 407 4.45 -34.92 -2.45
N LEU A 408 5.78 -34.73 -2.56
CA LEU A 408 6.70 -35.78 -3.04
C LEU A 408 6.75 -37.00 -2.11
N PHE A 409 6.49 -36.81 -0.81
CA PHE A 409 6.44 -37.88 0.19
C PHE A 409 5.02 -38.38 0.46
N GLY A 410 4.06 -38.04 -0.40
CA GLY A 410 2.65 -38.40 -0.20
C GLY A 410 2.00 -37.69 0.99
N LEU A 411 2.65 -36.66 1.56
CA LEU A 411 2.05 -35.86 2.62
C LEU A 411 1.00 -34.95 1.99
N LYS A 412 -0.21 -34.95 2.56
CA LYS A 412 -1.24 -34.00 2.17
C LYS A 412 -0.68 -32.59 2.33
N ARG A 413 -0.82 -31.76 1.30
CA ARG A 413 -0.53 -30.33 1.38
C ARG A 413 -1.37 -29.79 2.54
N ASN A 414 -0.73 -29.28 3.59
CA ASN A 414 -1.44 -28.53 4.62
C ASN A 414 -2.16 -27.38 3.89
N GLY A 415 -3.46 -27.25 4.13
CA GLY A 415 -4.23 -26.17 3.52
C GLY A 415 -3.58 -24.84 3.88
N GLN A 416 -3.09 -24.10 2.87
CA GLN A 416 -2.65 -22.71 3.05
C GLN A 416 -3.84 -21.76 3.21
N ARG A 417 -5.07 -22.26 3.10
CA ARG A 417 -6.26 -21.53 3.52
C ARG A 417 -6.24 -21.42 5.03
N HIS A 418 -5.74 -20.30 5.53
CA HIS A 418 -6.14 -19.82 6.84
C HIS A 418 -7.66 -19.70 6.82
N THR A 419 -8.33 -20.42 7.72
CA THR A 419 -9.76 -20.18 7.93
C THR A 419 -9.83 -18.88 8.71
N ASP A 420 -10.37 -17.84 8.08
CA ASP A 420 -10.55 -16.56 8.76
C ASP A 420 -11.37 -16.76 10.03
N ALA A 421 -10.94 -16.11 11.11
CA ALA A 421 -11.74 -16.06 12.33
C ALA A 421 -13.08 -15.39 11.98
N SER A 422 -14.19 -15.99 12.41
CA SER A 422 -15.51 -15.44 12.15
C SER A 422 -15.62 -14.04 12.78
N THR A 423 -15.87 -13.04 11.95
CA THR A 423 -16.04 -11.64 12.36
C THR A 423 -17.49 -11.27 12.69
N ILE A 424 -18.42 -12.23 12.57
CA ILE A 424 -19.86 -11.96 12.71
C ILE A 424 -20.24 -11.44 14.10
N HIS A 425 -19.57 -11.93 15.14
CA HIS A 425 -19.82 -11.49 16.51
C HIS A 425 -19.39 -10.04 16.71
N ASP A 426 -18.17 -9.71 16.27
CA ASP A 426 -17.62 -8.35 16.31
C ASP A 426 -18.54 -7.37 15.56
N ILE A 427 -18.96 -7.74 14.35
CA ILE A 427 -19.87 -6.92 13.51
C ILE A 427 -21.20 -6.69 14.22
N ASN A 428 -21.80 -7.74 14.80
CA ASN A 428 -23.08 -7.61 15.51
C ASN A 428 -22.95 -6.77 16.78
N GLN A 429 -21.84 -6.90 17.51
CA GLN A 429 -21.59 -6.13 18.72
C GLN A 429 -21.40 -4.64 18.40
N LEU A 430 -20.58 -4.31 17.40
CA LEU A 430 -20.39 -2.95 16.91
C LEU A 430 -21.69 -2.37 16.34
N GLY A 431 -22.42 -3.15 15.54
CA GLY A 431 -23.70 -2.75 14.97
C GLY A 431 -24.75 -2.41 16.04
N ASN A 432 -24.83 -3.21 17.11
CA ASN A 432 -25.70 -2.93 18.25
C ASN A 432 -25.29 -1.65 18.99
N HIS A 433 -23.99 -1.42 19.14
CA HIS A 433 -23.47 -0.19 19.75
C HIS A 433 -23.81 1.05 18.91
N PHE A 434 -23.50 1.04 17.61
CA PHE A 434 -23.83 2.15 16.70
C PHE A 434 -25.33 2.43 16.65
N ARG A 435 -26.16 1.38 16.65
CA ARG A 435 -27.62 1.52 16.66
C ARG A 435 -28.12 2.20 17.95
N LYS A 436 -27.63 1.79 19.12
CA LYS A 436 -28.03 2.39 20.41
C LYS A 436 -27.70 3.89 20.47
N ILE A 437 -26.52 4.25 19.97
CA ILE A 437 -26.07 5.64 19.91
C ILE A 437 -26.93 6.48 18.95
N MET A 438 -27.22 5.96 17.75
CA MET A 438 -28.06 6.67 16.78
C MET A 438 -29.47 6.92 17.35
N TYR A 439 -30.01 5.96 18.12
CA TYR A 439 -31.30 6.13 18.81
C TYR A 439 -31.26 7.11 19.99
N SER A 440 -30.15 7.22 20.72
CA SER A 440 -30.03 8.21 21.80
C SER A 440 -29.91 9.64 21.25
N ASN A 441 -29.22 9.82 20.13
CA ASN A 441 -29.07 11.14 19.49
C ASN A 441 -30.37 11.63 18.85
N THR A 442 -31.17 10.74 18.26
CA THR A 442 -32.50 11.07 17.71
C THR A 442 -33.49 11.48 18.80
N LYS A 443 -33.53 10.75 19.93
CA LYS A 443 -34.36 11.17 21.08
C LYS A 443 -33.94 12.51 21.68
N ALA A 444 -32.64 12.79 21.76
CA ALA A 444 -32.14 14.08 22.24
C ALA A 444 -32.54 15.24 21.31
N ALA A 445 -32.53 15.01 19.99
CA ALA A 445 -33.00 15.97 18.99
C ALA A 445 -34.52 16.20 19.10
N GLU A 446 -35.32 15.16 19.35
CA GLU A 446 -36.77 15.27 19.57
C GLU A 446 -37.10 16.05 20.86
N THR A 447 -36.38 15.81 21.96
CA THR A 447 -36.58 16.59 23.20
C THR A 447 -36.17 18.05 23.07
N ASN A 448 -35.15 18.37 22.27
CA ASN A 448 -34.75 19.76 21.99
C ASN A 448 -35.74 20.49 21.07
N HIS A 449 -36.42 19.77 20.18
CA HIS A 449 -37.54 20.30 19.42
C HIS A 449 -38.79 20.53 20.29
N MET A 450 -39.03 19.70 21.32
CA MET A 450 -40.12 19.93 22.28
C MET A 450 -39.89 21.13 23.21
N THR A 451 -38.64 21.50 23.52
CA THR A 451 -38.33 22.70 24.34
C THR A 451 -38.23 24.01 23.53
N THR A 452 -38.23 23.96 22.21
CA THR A 452 -38.22 25.14 21.32
C THR A 452 -39.50 25.31 20.50
N GLY A 453 -40.55 24.55 20.82
CA GLY A 453 -41.89 24.66 20.25
C GLY A 453 -42.68 25.83 20.82
N GLY A 454 -42.27 27.05 20.47
CA GLY A 454 -42.93 28.29 20.84
C GLY A 454 -42.87 29.35 19.75
N GLN A 455 -42.93 28.98 18.47
CA GLN A 455 -43.32 29.87 17.37
C GLN A 455 -43.64 29.07 16.10
N SER A 456 -44.88 29.20 15.64
CA SER A 456 -45.42 28.60 14.42
C SER A 456 -44.93 29.33 13.18
N VAL A 457 -44.40 28.60 12.19
CA VAL A 457 -44.41 29.04 10.78
C VAL A 457 -44.80 27.85 9.91
N ALA A 458 -45.74 28.08 9.00
CA ALA A 458 -46.42 27.09 8.17
C ALA A 458 -45.48 26.29 7.25
N ALA A 459 -45.79 25.00 7.09
CA ALA A 459 -45.17 24.11 6.12
C ALA A 459 -46.03 24.04 4.86
N ASP A 460 -45.39 24.19 3.69
CA ASP A 460 -45.99 23.86 2.40
C ASP A 460 -45.08 22.89 1.61
N GLU A 461 -45.75 21.85 1.11
CA GLU A 461 -45.43 20.94 -0.01
C GLU A 461 -44.59 19.64 0.16
N PRO A 462 -44.93 18.57 -0.61
CA PRO A 462 -44.90 17.18 -0.16
C PRO A 462 -43.80 16.29 -0.80
N GLU A 463 -43.52 15.15 -0.13
CA GLU A 463 -42.58 14.12 -0.59
C GLU A 463 -43.06 13.34 -1.84
N PRO A 464 -42.14 12.89 -2.74
CA PRO A 464 -42.51 12.09 -3.90
C PRO A 464 -42.55 10.58 -3.60
N VAL A 465 -43.59 9.94 -4.14
CA VAL A 465 -43.92 8.52 -4.07
C VAL A 465 -43.04 7.68 -5.01
N LEU A 466 -42.46 6.59 -4.50
CA LEU A 466 -41.75 5.55 -5.26
C LEU A 466 -42.74 4.69 -6.05
N SER A 467 -42.56 4.59 -7.38
CA SER A 467 -43.32 3.71 -8.27
C SER A 467 -42.51 2.48 -8.73
N ALA A 468 -43.25 1.45 -9.12
CA ALA A 468 -42.89 0.04 -9.15
C ALA A 468 -42.09 -0.45 -10.38
N ASP A 469 -41.48 -1.62 -10.15
CA ASP A 469 -40.72 -2.54 -11.00
C ASP A 469 -41.40 -2.95 -12.33
N PRO A 470 -40.64 -3.25 -13.39
CA PRO A 470 -41.02 -4.35 -14.29
C PRO A 470 -39.84 -5.29 -14.63
N GLY A 471 -40.10 -6.60 -14.57
CA GLY A 471 -39.11 -7.67 -14.66
C GLY A 471 -38.78 -8.25 -16.06
N PHE A 472 -38.04 -9.37 -15.99
CA PHE A 472 -37.59 -10.37 -17.01
C PHE A 472 -36.32 -10.06 -17.83
N PRO A 473 -35.60 -11.07 -18.41
CA PRO A 473 -35.60 -12.52 -18.19
C PRO A 473 -34.20 -13.10 -17.83
N ALA A 474 -34.19 -14.39 -17.43
CA ALA A 474 -33.00 -15.17 -17.06
C ALA A 474 -32.17 -15.62 -18.28
N ALA A 475 -30.83 -15.52 -18.17
CA ALA A 475 -29.89 -16.26 -19.00
C ALA A 475 -28.77 -16.84 -18.10
N PRO A 476 -28.33 -18.09 -18.30
CA PRO A 476 -27.37 -18.75 -17.41
C PRO A 476 -25.95 -18.33 -17.80
N VAL A 477 -25.26 -17.63 -16.91
CA VAL A 477 -23.81 -17.39 -17.03
C VAL A 477 -23.10 -17.96 -15.81
N THR A 478 -22.18 -18.87 -16.09
CA THR A 478 -21.39 -19.66 -15.18
C THR A 478 -20.61 -18.79 -14.18
N VAL A 479 -20.91 -19.00 -12.88
CA VAL A 479 -20.33 -18.30 -11.73
C VAL A 479 -18.93 -18.85 -11.43
N SER A 480 -17.89 -18.01 -11.50
CA SER A 480 -16.65 -18.29 -10.77
C SER A 480 -16.80 -17.78 -9.33
N LYS A 481 -16.68 -18.70 -8.37
CA LYS A 481 -16.60 -18.37 -6.94
C LYS A 481 -15.30 -17.59 -6.68
N GLY A 482 -15.39 -16.27 -6.68
CA GLY A 482 -14.31 -15.36 -6.27
C GLY A 482 -14.81 -14.41 -5.20
N ILE A 483 -14.92 -14.89 -3.96
CA ILE A 483 -14.82 -13.99 -2.80
C ILE A 483 -13.31 -13.76 -2.66
N LEU A 484 -12.83 -12.58 -3.02
CA LEU A 484 -11.49 -12.14 -2.63
C LEU A 484 -11.62 -11.54 -1.24
N ASP A 485 -11.13 -12.27 -0.25
CA ASP A 485 -11.09 -11.82 1.13
C ASP A 485 -10.04 -10.73 1.26
N VAL A 486 -10.46 -9.52 1.66
CA VAL A 486 -9.52 -8.45 2.10
C VAL A 486 -8.65 -8.94 3.27
N GLY A 487 -9.07 -10.01 3.97
CA GLY A 487 -8.29 -10.72 4.99
C GLY A 487 -7.04 -11.45 4.46
N GLU A 488 -7.05 -11.92 3.21
CA GLU A 488 -5.88 -12.62 2.61
C GLU A 488 -4.66 -11.69 2.46
N PHE A 489 -4.85 -10.37 2.54
CA PHE A 489 -3.75 -9.39 2.44
C PHE A 489 -2.98 -9.13 3.75
N ILE A 490 -3.54 -9.49 4.91
CA ILE A 490 -2.93 -9.13 6.22
C ILE A 490 -2.08 -10.28 6.78
N THR A 491 -2.32 -11.52 6.37
CA THR A 491 -1.50 -12.67 6.79
C THR A 491 -0.52 -13.06 5.69
N GLY A 492 0.65 -12.42 5.68
CA GLY A 492 1.81 -13.00 5.00
C GLY A 492 2.12 -14.36 5.60
N GLY A 493 1.88 -15.42 4.83
CA GLY A 493 2.10 -16.82 5.22
C GLY A 493 2.55 -17.68 4.04
#